data_AF-A0A370THA5-F1
#
_entry.id   AF-A0A370THA5-F1
#
_cell.length_a   1.000
_cell.length_b   1.000
_cell.length_c   1.000
_cell.angle_alpha   90.00
_cell.angle_beta   90.00
_cell.angle_gamma   90.00
#
_symmetry.space_group_name_H-M   'P 1'
#
loop_
_entity.id
_entity.type
_entity.pdbx_description
1 polymer ?
#
loop_
_entity_poly.entity_id
_entity_poly.type
_entity_poly.pdbx_seq_one_letter_code
_entity_poly.pdbx_strand_id
1 'polypeptide(L)'
;MYSYLAPNASSEDRFSEHTSQASPTSILLTRDLAAYTDPELDQYLAVNRGQISVEDPHTLKQDTALLQRLSRARAGPNDTVQSYPIDLDYLTARLRHDKDIGFAKRHQPRYDEAWRKLLGSRILKPLEVEEIICNIDSAFQRAGEEYRAEKAVTVARSAVKPGKRAIIDLRRFNLAQRESQQRLTATQSKLNAAMQSLQLAKRWNDLIDEFRKNTGKA
;
A
#
# COMPACT_ATOMS: atom_id res chain seq x y z
N MET A 1 59.94 65.76 7.46
CA MET A 1 60.78 65.65 6.26
C MET A 1 59.84 65.42 5.09
N TYR A 2 59.73 66.42 4.22
CA TYR A 2 58.91 66.38 3.00
C TYR A 2 59.45 65.33 2.03
N SER A 3 58.55 64.69 1.28
CA SER A 3 58.68 64.54 -0.18
C SER A 3 57.38 63.98 -0.79
N TYR A 4 56.75 64.83 -1.60
CA TYR A 4 55.79 64.52 -2.65
C TYR A 4 56.51 63.90 -3.86
N LEU A 5 55.86 63.01 -4.61
CA LEU A 5 55.54 63.15 -6.05
C LEU A 5 54.97 61.82 -6.62
N ALA A 6 53.81 61.94 -7.26
CA ALA A 6 53.09 60.93 -8.04
C ALA A 6 53.65 60.83 -9.48
N PRO A 7 52.90 60.37 -10.49
CA PRO A 7 52.24 59.07 -10.74
C PRO A 7 52.85 58.40 -12.00
N ASN A 8 52.49 57.16 -12.32
CA ASN A 8 52.51 56.73 -13.72
C ASN A 8 51.29 55.86 -14.01
N ALA A 9 50.42 56.45 -14.84
CA ALA A 9 49.38 55.76 -15.56
C ALA A 9 50.01 55.03 -16.76
N SER A 10 49.69 53.76 -16.93
CA SER A 10 49.69 53.11 -18.23
C SER A 10 48.41 52.30 -18.33
N SER A 11 47.54 52.82 -19.20
CA SER A 11 46.38 52.18 -19.78
C SER A 11 46.82 51.07 -20.72
N GLU A 12 46.19 49.91 -20.61
CA GLU A 12 46.04 48.83 -21.62
C GLU A 12 45.13 47.80 -20.93
N ASP A 13 43.82 47.99 -20.95
CA ASP A 13 42.94 47.57 -22.03
C ASP A 13 43.25 46.14 -22.51
N ARG A 14 42.57 45.16 -21.92
CA ARG A 14 42.38 43.81 -22.45
C ARG A 14 41.18 43.17 -21.75
N PHE A 15 40.05 43.23 -22.45
CA PHE A 15 38.99 42.23 -22.51
C PHE A 15 38.68 41.48 -21.20
N SER A 16 37.57 41.85 -20.57
CA SER A 16 36.80 40.93 -19.73
C SER A 16 36.33 39.75 -20.57
N GLU A 17 37.15 38.69 -20.62
CA GLU A 17 36.64 37.35 -20.88
C GLU A 17 35.76 36.97 -19.69
N HIS A 18 34.44 37.10 -19.89
CA HIS A 18 33.47 36.34 -19.13
C HIS A 18 33.71 34.85 -19.39
N THR A 19 34.67 34.28 -18.69
CA THR A 19 34.67 32.84 -18.43
C THR A 19 33.49 32.59 -17.49
N SER A 20 32.32 32.34 -18.09
CA SER A 20 31.17 31.73 -17.42
C SER A 20 31.62 30.37 -16.88
N GLN A 21 32.15 30.41 -15.66
CA GLN A 21 32.53 29.25 -14.88
C GLN A 21 31.23 28.56 -14.45
N ALA A 22 30.73 27.68 -15.31
CA ALA A 22 29.53 26.90 -15.04
C ALA A 22 29.77 25.99 -13.82
N SER A 23 28.96 26.19 -12.79
CA SER A 23 28.95 25.34 -11.59
C SER A 23 28.39 23.95 -11.95
N PRO A 24 28.90 22.86 -11.32
CA PRO A 24 28.64 21.47 -11.70
C PRO A 24 27.24 20.93 -11.36
N THR A 25 26.22 21.78 -11.28
CA THR A 25 24.81 21.41 -10.99
C THR A 25 23.78 22.33 -11.66
N SER A 26 24.14 22.98 -12.77
CA SER A 26 23.18 23.83 -13.50
C SER A 26 22.21 22.92 -14.27
N ILE A 27 20.94 22.89 -13.84
CA ILE A 27 19.86 22.21 -14.58
C ILE A 27 19.70 22.98 -15.90
N LEU A 28 19.95 22.33 -17.03
CA LEU A 28 19.82 22.96 -18.35
C LEU A 28 18.45 22.65 -18.96
N LEU A 29 17.92 23.55 -19.78
CA LEU A 29 16.77 23.23 -20.61
C LEU A 29 17.21 22.39 -21.81
N THR A 30 16.32 21.52 -22.30
CA THR A 30 16.59 20.66 -23.46
C THR A 30 17.03 21.45 -24.69
N ARG A 31 16.46 22.64 -24.88
CA ARG A 31 16.80 23.54 -25.99
C ARG A 31 18.24 24.08 -25.89
N ASP A 32 18.74 24.31 -24.69
CA ASP A 32 20.08 24.85 -24.46
C ASP A 32 21.12 23.75 -24.71
N LEU A 33 20.81 22.52 -24.31
CA LEU A 33 21.60 21.33 -24.68
C LEU A 33 21.57 21.06 -26.19
N ALA A 34 20.45 21.33 -26.88
CA ALA A 34 20.36 21.19 -28.33
C ALA A 34 21.21 22.20 -29.09
N ALA A 35 21.40 23.38 -28.52
CA ALA A 35 22.22 24.45 -29.09
C ALA A 35 23.73 24.18 -28.97
N TYR A 36 24.17 23.27 -28.09
CA TYR A 36 25.59 22.94 -27.96
C TYR A 36 26.12 22.34 -29.25
N THR A 37 27.33 22.72 -29.62
CA THR A 37 28.09 22.03 -30.67
C THR A 37 28.63 20.70 -30.14
N ASP A 38 28.96 19.77 -31.03
CA ASP A 38 29.50 18.46 -30.64
C ASP A 38 30.70 18.53 -29.67
N PRO A 39 31.72 19.41 -29.85
CA PRO A 39 32.82 19.52 -28.89
C PRO A 39 32.43 20.11 -27.53
N GLU A 40 31.46 21.03 -27.49
CA GLU A 40 30.94 21.60 -26.23
C GLU A 40 30.14 20.56 -25.45
N LEU A 41 29.39 19.71 -26.17
CA LEU A 41 28.64 18.60 -25.60
C LEU A 41 29.59 17.54 -25.01
N ASP A 42 30.66 17.21 -25.72
CA ASP A 42 31.70 16.30 -25.24
C ASP A 42 32.37 16.83 -23.96
N GLN A 43 32.73 18.13 -23.94
CA GLN A 43 33.30 18.77 -22.77
C GLN A 43 32.32 18.78 -21.58
N TYR A 44 31.05 19.07 -21.83
CA TYR A 44 30.00 19.06 -20.80
C TYR A 44 29.80 17.65 -20.22
N LEU A 45 29.79 16.61 -21.06
CA LEU A 45 29.67 15.23 -20.60
C LEU A 45 30.91 14.75 -19.84
N ALA A 46 32.11 15.21 -20.23
CA ALA A 46 33.35 14.93 -19.51
C ALA A 46 33.35 15.55 -18.10
N VAL A 47 32.90 16.80 -17.97
CA VAL A 47 32.79 17.49 -16.67
C VAL A 47 31.71 16.86 -15.78
N ASN A 48 30.57 16.46 -16.34
CA ASN A 48 29.43 15.92 -15.59
C ASN A 48 29.38 14.38 -15.52
N ARG A 49 30.48 13.70 -15.87
CA ARG A 49 30.60 12.22 -15.84
C ARG A 49 29.46 11.50 -16.58
N GLY A 50 28.97 12.08 -17.68
CA GLY A 50 27.88 11.53 -18.48
C GLY A 50 26.49 11.59 -17.84
N GLN A 51 26.31 12.31 -16.72
CA GLN A 51 25.00 12.60 -16.15
C GLN A 51 24.48 13.93 -16.70
N ILE A 52 23.23 13.91 -17.19
CA ILE A 52 22.56 15.09 -17.73
C ILE A 52 21.32 15.33 -16.88
N SER A 53 21.29 16.46 -16.17
CA SER A 53 20.11 16.93 -15.46
C SER A 53 19.41 17.97 -16.33
N VAL A 54 18.21 17.64 -16.80
CA VAL A 54 17.41 18.48 -17.71
C VAL A 54 16.10 18.83 -17.03
N GLU A 55 15.69 20.09 -17.11
CA GLU A 55 14.45 20.59 -16.50
C GLU A 55 13.20 20.03 -17.19
N ASP A 56 13.28 19.78 -18.51
CA ASP A 56 12.20 19.20 -19.31
C ASP A 56 12.60 17.86 -19.97
N PRO A 57 12.45 16.74 -19.24
CA PRO A 57 12.79 15.42 -19.75
C PRO A 57 11.83 14.90 -20.84
N HIS A 58 10.68 15.55 -21.05
CA HIS A 58 9.71 15.11 -22.05
C HIS A 58 10.10 15.57 -23.45
N THR A 59 10.56 16.82 -23.59
CA THR A 59 11.08 17.35 -24.86
C THR A 59 12.35 16.61 -25.29
N LEU A 60 13.16 16.15 -24.34
CA LEU A 60 14.38 15.37 -24.58
C LEU A 60 14.12 14.05 -25.31
N LYS A 61 12.98 13.39 -25.01
CA LYS A 61 12.62 12.09 -25.63
C LYS A 61 12.08 12.24 -27.05
N GLN A 62 11.61 13.43 -27.42
CA GLN A 62 11.05 13.70 -28.73
C GLN A 62 12.14 14.10 -29.73
N ASP A 63 13.24 14.70 -29.27
CA ASP A 63 14.37 15.08 -30.10
C ASP A 63 15.34 13.92 -30.32
N THR A 64 15.07 13.12 -31.35
CA THR A 64 15.90 11.98 -31.74
C THR A 64 17.29 12.38 -32.24
N ALA A 65 17.45 13.59 -32.79
CA ALA A 65 18.73 14.08 -33.28
C ALA A 65 19.67 14.41 -32.13
N LEU A 66 19.17 15.07 -31.09
CA LEU A 66 19.92 15.29 -29.85
C LEU A 66 20.29 13.96 -29.16
N LEU A 67 19.36 13.01 -29.08
CA LEU A 67 19.64 11.70 -28.49
C LEU A 67 20.76 10.95 -29.24
N GLN A 68 20.78 11.03 -30.57
CA GLN A 68 21.85 10.44 -31.38
C GLN A 68 23.20 11.15 -31.15
N ARG A 69 23.20 12.49 -31.06
CA ARG A 69 24.41 13.27 -30.76
C ARG A 69 24.96 12.96 -29.37
N LEU A 70 24.10 12.91 -28.35
CA LEU A 70 24.46 12.50 -26.99
C LEU A 70 25.00 11.07 -26.94
N SER A 71 24.40 10.16 -27.70
CA SER A 71 24.89 8.77 -27.80
C SER A 71 26.29 8.71 -28.43
N ARG A 72 26.55 9.53 -29.46
CA ARG A 72 27.87 9.61 -30.11
C ARG A 72 28.91 10.26 -29.20
N ALA A 73 28.55 11.37 -28.56
CA ALA A 73 29.38 12.08 -27.60
C ALA A 73 29.80 11.19 -26.42
N ARG A 74 28.87 10.35 -25.93
CA ARG A 74 29.14 9.36 -24.89
C ARG A 74 30.01 8.19 -25.35
N ALA A 75 29.95 7.84 -26.63
CA ALA A 75 30.75 6.74 -27.19
C ALA A 75 32.22 7.13 -27.39
N GLY A 76 32.53 8.42 -27.54
CA GLY A 76 33.89 8.93 -27.79
C GLY A 76 34.50 8.43 -29.11
N PRO A 77 35.64 9.00 -29.54
CA PRO A 77 36.35 8.56 -30.76
C PRO A 77 37.13 7.25 -30.57
N ASN A 78 37.31 6.79 -29.33
CA ASN A 78 37.93 5.51 -29.01
C ASN A 78 36.84 4.52 -28.63
N ASP A 79 36.41 3.75 -29.62
CA ASP A 79 35.38 2.71 -29.57
C ASP A 79 35.80 1.50 -28.71
N THR A 80 36.16 1.75 -27.45
CA THR A 80 36.11 0.73 -26.42
C THR A 80 34.80 0.93 -25.69
N VAL A 81 33.78 0.21 -26.13
CA VAL A 81 32.49 0.05 -25.44
C VAL A 81 32.78 -0.41 -24.01
N GLN A 82 33.00 0.55 -23.09
CA GLN A 82 32.94 0.29 -21.67
C GLN A 82 31.46 0.16 -21.34
N SER A 83 30.94 -1.06 -21.56
CA SER A 83 29.72 -1.51 -20.92
C SER A 83 29.94 -1.34 -19.42
N TYR A 84 29.35 -0.29 -18.83
CA TYR A 84 29.28 -0.18 -17.38
C TYR A 84 28.67 -1.48 -16.88
N PRO A 85 29.30 -2.17 -15.92
CA PRO A 85 28.75 -3.40 -15.38
C PRO A 85 27.37 -3.05 -14.84
N ILE A 86 26.34 -3.56 -15.51
CA ILE A 86 24.98 -3.41 -15.06
C ILE A 86 24.90 -4.22 -13.77
N ASP A 87 24.65 -3.53 -12.67
CA ASP A 87 24.39 -4.17 -11.40
C ASP A 87 23.11 -5.03 -11.52
N LEU A 88 23.32 -6.33 -11.65
CA LEU A 88 22.27 -7.31 -11.84
C LEU A 88 21.41 -7.45 -10.58
N ASP A 89 21.97 -7.18 -9.41
CA ASP A 89 21.25 -7.21 -8.13
C ASP A 89 20.29 -6.02 -8.05
N TYR A 90 20.74 -4.83 -8.46
CA TYR A 90 19.88 -3.65 -8.59
C TYR A 90 18.71 -3.88 -9.56
N LEU A 91 18.97 -4.42 -10.76
CA LEU A 91 17.91 -4.73 -11.72
C LEU A 91 16.93 -5.79 -11.19
N THR A 92 17.45 -6.81 -10.52
CA THR A 92 16.62 -7.87 -9.92
C THR A 92 15.72 -7.29 -8.83
N ALA A 93 16.26 -6.43 -7.95
CA ALA A 93 15.50 -5.76 -6.91
C ALA A 93 14.41 -4.84 -7.52
N ARG A 94 14.76 -4.05 -8.53
CA ARG A 94 13.82 -3.17 -9.25
C ARG A 94 12.68 -3.96 -9.89
N LEU A 95 12.99 -5.05 -10.60
CA LEU A 95 11.99 -5.89 -11.25
C LEU A 95 11.07 -6.59 -10.24
N ARG A 96 11.60 -7.02 -9.10
CA ARG A 96 10.78 -7.56 -8.00
C ARG A 96 9.83 -6.49 -7.46
N HIS A 97 10.36 -5.32 -7.14
CA HIS A 97 9.58 -4.19 -6.64
C HIS A 97 8.46 -3.77 -7.61
N ASP A 98 8.75 -3.66 -8.91
CA ASP A 98 7.74 -3.29 -9.91
C ASP A 98 6.68 -4.38 -10.08
N LYS A 99 7.08 -5.66 -9.98
CA LYS A 99 6.12 -6.78 -9.93
C LYS A 99 5.23 -6.72 -8.69
N ASP A 100 5.81 -6.46 -7.52
CA ASP A 100 5.08 -6.39 -6.25
C ASP A 100 4.10 -5.20 -6.25
N ILE A 101 4.53 -4.03 -6.72
CA ILE A 101 3.64 -2.86 -6.90
C ILE A 101 2.54 -3.18 -7.91
N GLY A 102 2.89 -3.77 -9.05
CA GLY A 102 1.94 -4.14 -10.09
C GLY A 102 0.89 -5.13 -9.56
N PHE A 103 1.33 -6.10 -8.75
CA PHE A 103 0.47 -7.06 -8.08
C PHE A 103 -0.45 -6.36 -7.07
N ALA A 104 0.09 -5.55 -6.15
CA ALA A 104 -0.69 -4.81 -5.18
C ALA A 104 -1.76 -3.92 -5.84
N LYS A 105 -1.39 -3.15 -6.88
CA LYS A 105 -2.33 -2.30 -7.62
C LYS A 105 -3.48 -3.07 -8.27
N ARG A 106 -3.22 -4.27 -8.80
CA ARG A 106 -4.26 -5.11 -9.42
C ARG A 106 -5.22 -5.71 -8.40
N HIS A 107 -4.73 -5.99 -7.19
CA HIS A 107 -5.51 -6.63 -6.13
C HIS A 107 -6.20 -5.62 -5.19
N GLN A 108 -5.73 -4.38 -5.13
CA GLN A 108 -6.28 -3.32 -4.28
C GLN A 108 -7.80 -3.12 -4.48
N PRO A 109 -8.35 -3.03 -5.70
CA PRO A 109 -9.78 -2.80 -5.87
C PRO A 109 -10.65 -3.95 -5.34
N ARG A 110 -10.19 -5.20 -5.52
CA ARG A 110 -10.88 -6.39 -5.01
C ARG A 110 -10.86 -6.41 -3.49
N TYR A 111 -9.72 -6.06 -2.92
CA TYR A 111 -9.57 -5.92 -1.48
C TYR A 111 -10.53 -4.84 -0.93
N ASP A 112 -10.51 -3.63 -1.50
CA ASP A 112 -11.35 -2.51 -1.06
C ASP A 112 -12.84 -2.85 -1.17
N GLU A 113 -13.25 -3.54 -2.24
CA GLU A 113 -14.62 -3.98 -2.43
C GLU A 113 -15.02 -5.03 -1.38
N ALA A 114 -14.20 -6.04 -1.15
CA ALA A 114 -14.45 -7.09 -0.17
C ALA A 114 -14.49 -6.51 1.25
N TRP A 115 -13.58 -5.60 1.58
CA TRP A 115 -13.54 -4.90 2.87
C TRP A 115 -14.79 -4.03 3.08
N ARG A 116 -15.21 -3.29 2.05
CA ARG A 116 -16.44 -2.48 2.10
C ARG A 116 -17.69 -3.34 2.28
N LYS A 117 -17.77 -4.50 1.61
CA LYS A 117 -18.86 -5.48 1.81
C LYS A 117 -18.89 -5.99 3.26
N LEU A 118 -17.73 -6.30 3.81
CA LEU A 118 -17.59 -6.78 5.19
C LEU A 118 -18.04 -5.72 6.20
N LEU A 119 -17.58 -4.47 6.06
CA LEU A 119 -18.02 -3.34 6.90
C LEU A 119 -19.52 -3.05 6.73
N GLY A 120 -20.04 -3.12 5.49
CA GLY A 120 -21.44 -2.91 5.18
C GLY A 120 -22.38 -3.94 5.82
N SER A 121 -21.87 -5.12 6.19
CA SER A 121 -22.67 -6.17 6.83
C SER A 121 -23.13 -5.81 8.25
N ARG A 122 -22.51 -4.80 8.90
CA ARG A 122 -22.74 -4.41 10.31
C ARG A 122 -22.60 -5.55 11.33
N ILE A 123 -21.97 -6.66 10.94
CA ILE A 123 -21.72 -7.82 11.81
C ILE A 123 -20.37 -7.67 12.52
N LEU A 124 -19.43 -6.92 11.93
CA LEU A 124 -18.15 -6.60 12.55
C LEU A 124 -18.35 -5.78 13.83
N LYS A 125 -17.62 -6.17 14.87
CA LYS A 125 -17.57 -5.36 16.08
C LYS A 125 -16.72 -4.11 15.82
N PRO A 126 -17.00 -2.96 16.44
CA PRO A 126 -16.26 -1.71 16.20
C PRO A 126 -14.74 -1.77 16.44
N LEU A 127 -14.28 -2.75 17.22
CA LEU A 127 -12.86 -2.97 17.55
C LEU A 127 -12.18 -4.03 16.67
N GLU A 128 -12.91 -4.69 15.77
CA GLU A 128 -12.35 -5.72 14.89
C GLU A 128 -11.69 -5.03 13.69
N VAL A 129 -10.40 -4.76 13.82
CA VAL A 129 -9.54 -4.30 12.72
C VAL A 129 -9.10 -5.47 11.85
N GLU A 130 -8.65 -5.18 10.62
CA GLU A 130 -8.23 -6.20 9.65
C GLU A 130 -7.21 -7.18 10.23
N GLU A 131 -6.22 -6.69 10.99
CA GLU A 131 -5.18 -7.51 11.59
C GLU A 131 -5.76 -8.62 12.49
N ILE A 132 -6.85 -8.32 13.20
CA ILE A 132 -7.55 -9.27 14.04
C ILE A 132 -8.32 -10.28 13.18
N ILE A 133 -8.94 -9.84 12.09
CA ILE A 133 -9.72 -10.73 11.21
C ILE A 133 -8.83 -11.74 10.50
N CYS A 134 -7.65 -11.30 10.06
CA CYS A 134 -6.70 -12.14 9.34
C CYS A 134 -5.80 -12.99 10.25
N ASN A 135 -5.72 -12.72 11.56
CA ASN A 135 -4.91 -13.50 12.49
C ASN A 135 -5.43 -14.94 12.65
N ILE A 136 -4.49 -15.89 12.71
CA ILE A 136 -4.77 -17.31 12.94
C ILE A 136 -5.36 -17.56 14.33
N ASP A 137 -4.89 -16.86 15.36
CA ASP A 137 -5.42 -17.00 16.73
C ASP A 137 -6.90 -16.60 16.79
N SER A 138 -7.23 -15.52 16.08
CA SER A 138 -8.60 -15.06 15.97
C SER A 138 -9.47 -16.05 15.20
N ALA A 139 -8.94 -16.80 14.22
CA ALA A 139 -9.68 -17.89 13.59
C ALA A 139 -10.01 -19.02 14.58
N PHE A 140 -9.07 -19.40 15.44
CA PHE A 140 -9.33 -20.39 16.50
C PHE A 140 -10.34 -19.88 17.53
N GLN A 141 -10.22 -18.62 17.95
CA GLN A 141 -11.18 -18.01 18.86
C GLN A 141 -12.60 -18.05 18.28
N ARG A 142 -12.74 -17.72 17.00
CA ARG A 142 -14.02 -17.74 16.27
C ARG A 142 -14.66 -19.12 16.22
N ALA A 143 -13.88 -20.14 15.87
CA ALA A 143 -14.34 -21.53 15.90
C ALA A 143 -14.77 -21.94 17.32
N GLY A 144 -14.04 -21.47 18.34
CA GLY A 144 -14.41 -21.66 19.74
C GLY A 144 -15.72 -20.96 20.14
N GLU A 145 -15.96 -19.74 19.66
CA GLU A 145 -17.20 -18.99 19.88
C GLU A 145 -18.40 -19.68 19.22
N GLU A 146 -18.26 -20.14 17.98
CA GLU A 146 -19.29 -20.91 17.28
C GLU A 146 -19.62 -22.20 18.04
N TYR A 147 -18.60 -22.97 18.43
CA TYR A 147 -18.79 -24.19 19.22
C TYR A 147 -19.53 -23.92 20.55
N ARG A 148 -19.16 -22.85 21.26
CA ARG A 148 -19.87 -22.45 22.50
C ARG A 148 -21.32 -22.07 22.23
N ALA A 149 -21.60 -21.38 21.13
CA ALA A 149 -22.96 -21.03 20.73
C ALA A 149 -23.80 -22.28 20.40
N GLU A 150 -23.22 -23.25 19.70
CA GLU A 150 -23.86 -24.54 19.44
C GLU A 150 -24.17 -25.29 20.75
N LYS A 151 -23.21 -25.33 21.67
CA LYS A 151 -23.42 -25.91 23.00
C LYS A 151 -24.54 -25.18 23.75
N ALA A 152 -24.59 -23.85 23.72
CA ALA A 152 -25.68 -23.08 24.34
C ALA A 152 -27.05 -23.45 23.76
N VAL A 153 -27.17 -23.62 22.43
CA VAL A 153 -28.41 -24.06 21.78
C VAL A 153 -28.80 -25.46 22.24
N THR A 154 -27.86 -26.41 22.29
CA THR A 154 -28.15 -27.78 22.73
C THR A 154 -28.61 -27.83 24.19
N VAL A 155 -27.97 -27.05 25.08
CA VAL A 155 -28.37 -26.92 26.49
C VAL A 155 -29.75 -26.30 26.61
N ALA A 156 -29.99 -25.16 25.95
CA ALA A 156 -31.28 -24.46 26.00
C ALA A 156 -32.43 -25.33 25.44
N ARG A 157 -32.18 -26.06 24.35
CA ARG A 157 -33.15 -26.99 23.76
C ARG A 157 -33.50 -28.13 24.73
N SER A 158 -32.51 -28.64 25.46
CA SER A 158 -32.70 -29.67 26.47
C SER A 158 -33.52 -29.16 27.66
N ALA A 159 -33.36 -27.89 28.05
CA ALA A 159 -34.10 -27.25 29.14
C ALA A 159 -35.58 -26.95 28.82
N VAL A 160 -35.93 -26.72 27.55
CA VAL A 160 -37.33 -26.45 27.14
C VAL A 160 -38.21 -27.70 27.26
N LYS A 161 -37.68 -28.90 27.01
CA LYS A 161 -38.44 -30.17 27.09
C LYS A 161 -39.07 -30.43 28.46
N PRO A 162 -38.33 -30.40 29.60
CA PRO A 162 -38.92 -30.58 30.91
C PRO A 162 -39.83 -29.41 31.29
N GLY A 163 -39.54 -28.18 30.86
CA GLY A 163 -40.42 -27.03 31.09
C GLY A 163 -41.82 -27.19 30.49
N LYS A 164 -41.91 -27.78 29.29
CA LYS A 164 -43.20 -28.11 28.66
C LYS A 164 -43.94 -29.23 29.39
N ARG A 165 -43.24 -30.27 29.86
CA ARG A 165 -43.83 -31.37 30.64
C ARG A 165 -44.38 -30.88 31.99
N ALA A 166 -43.60 -30.07 32.71
CA ALA A 166 -44.00 -29.49 33.98
C ALA A 166 -45.29 -28.67 33.88
N ILE A 167 -45.53 -27.96 32.77
CA ILE A 167 -46.78 -27.22 32.55
C ILE A 167 -47.99 -28.14 32.36
N ILE A 168 -47.81 -29.29 31.69
CA ILE A 168 -48.87 -30.29 31.54
C ILE A 168 -49.24 -30.87 32.90
N ASP A 169 -48.25 -31.16 33.74
CA ASP A 169 -48.43 -31.73 35.08
C ASP A 169 -49.01 -30.71 36.07
N LEU A 170 -48.55 -29.45 36.02
CA LEU A 170 -48.97 -28.35 36.89
C LEU A 170 -50.34 -27.76 36.56
N ARG A 171 -50.93 -28.08 35.39
CA ARG A 171 -52.32 -27.73 35.06
C ARG A 171 -53.34 -28.30 36.06
N ARG A 172 -52.90 -29.22 36.92
CA ARG A 172 -53.68 -29.81 38.03
C ARG A 172 -53.71 -28.95 39.31
N PHE A 173 -52.84 -27.93 39.45
CA PHE A 173 -52.73 -27.11 40.67
C PHE A 173 -52.53 -25.61 40.33
N ASN A 174 -53.55 -24.78 40.56
CA ASN A 174 -53.69 -23.41 40.00
C ASN A 174 -52.59 -22.39 40.38
N LEU A 175 -51.96 -22.48 41.57
CA LEU A 175 -51.02 -21.44 42.03
C LEU A 175 -49.63 -21.55 41.36
N ALA A 176 -49.21 -22.76 40.99
CA ALA A 176 -47.90 -23.05 40.40
C ALA A 176 -47.89 -22.95 38.85
N GLN A 177 -49.03 -22.64 38.23
CA GLN A 177 -49.17 -22.48 36.79
C GLN A 177 -48.51 -21.19 36.26
N ARG A 178 -48.63 -20.06 36.97
CA ARG A 178 -48.02 -18.79 36.52
C ARG A 178 -46.49 -18.85 36.56
N GLU A 179 -45.92 -19.39 37.62
CA GLU A 179 -44.46 -19.52 37.74
C GLU A 179 -43.88 -20.47 36.68
N SER A 180 -44.56 -21.59 36.40
CA SER A 180 -44.13 -22.51 35.35
C SER A 180 -44.24 -21.91 33.94
N GLN A 181 -45.29 -21.12 33.66
CA GLN A 181 -45.39 -20.34 32.42
C GLN A 181 -44.28 -19.28 32.30
N GLN A 182 -43.95 -18.57 33.37
CA GLN A 182 -42.83 -17.62 33.38
C GLN A 182 -41.49 -18.31 33.13
N ARG A 183 -41.25 -19.47 33.75
CA ARG A 183 -40.03 -20.27 33.50
C ARG A 183 -39.97 -20.80 32.07
N LEU A 184 -41.09 -21.21 31.49
CA LEU A 184 -41.13 -21.64 30.08
C LEU A 184 -40.84 -20.48 29.13
N THR A 185 -41.48 -19.32 29.35
CA THR A 185 -41.25 -18.13 28.50
C THR A 185 -39.80 -17.65 28.60
N ALA A 186 -39.22 -17.64 29.80
CA ALA A 186 -37.81 -17.33 30.00
C ALA A 186 -36.86 -18.33 29.32
N THR A 187 -37.13 -19.64 29.44
CA THR A 187 -36.30 -20.67 28.77
C THR A 187 -36.45 -20.64 27.24
N GLN A 188 -37.64 -20.34 26.73
CA GLN A 188 -37.87 -20.16 25.30
C GLN A 188 -37.17 -18.91 24.76
N SER A 189 -37.20 -17.80 25.51
CA SER A 189 -36.44 -16.59 25.17
C SER A 189 -34.94 -16.88 25.12
N LYS A 190 -34.39 -17.60 26.11
CA LYS A 190 -32.98 -18.05 26.12
C LYS A 190 -32.63 -18.92 24.91
N LEU A 191 -33.51 -19.84 24.51
CA LEU A 191 -33.30 -20.66 23.32
C LEU A 191 -33.25 -19.81 22.05
N ASN A 192 -34.19 -18.87 21.89
CA ASN A 192 -34.21 -17.98 20.73
C ASN A 192 -32.95 -17.10 20.67
N ALA A 193 -32.53 -16.54 21.81
CA ALA A 193 -31.29 -15.75 21.90
C ALA A 193 -30.05 -16.58 21.54
N ALA A 194 -29.95 -17.82 22.04
CA ALA A 194 -28.85 -18.73 21.70
C ALA A 194 -28.83 -19.08 20.20
N MET A 195 -30.00 -19.30 19.58
CA MET A 195 -30.10 -19.56 18.14
C MET A 195 -29.69 -18.34 17.30
N GLN A 196 -30.11 -17.14 17.69
CA GLN A 196 -29.69 -15.90 17.02
C GLN A 196 -28.18 -15.70 17.14
N SER A 197 -27.61 -15.92 18.32
CA SER A 197 -26.16 -15.83 18.53
C SER A 197 -25.40 -16.83 17.66
N LEU A 198 -25.87 -18.08 17.55
CA LEU A 198 -25.24 -19.07 16.68
C LEU A 198 -25.33 -18.66 15.20
N GLN A 199 -26.48 -18.17 14.77
CA GLN A 199 -26.67 -17.73 13.38
C GLN A 199 -25.76 -16.54 13.03
N LEU A 200 -25.60 -15.58 13.96
CA LEU A 200 -24.67 -14.47 13.79
C LEU A 200 -23.22 -14.95 13.71
N ALA A 201 -22.81 -15.85 14.60
CA ALA A 201 -21.47 -16.43 14.59
C ALA A 201 -21.16 -17.14 13.27
N LYS A 202 -22.09 -17.96 12.76
CA LYS A 202 -21.95 -18.64 11.47
C LYS A 202 -21.84 -17.65 10.31
N ARG A 203 -22.77 -16.69 10.25
CA ARG A 203 -22.77 -15.67 9.19
C ARG A 203 -21.49 -14.84 9.21
N TRP A 204 -20.96 -14.55 10.39
CA TRP A 204 -19.69 -13.83 10.54
C TRP A 204 -18.51 -14.65 10.02
N ASN A 205 -18.44 -15.94 10.38
CA ASN A 205 -17.42 -16.85 9.87
C ASN A 205 -17.47 -16.98 8.35
N ASP A 206 -18.67 -17.14 7.77
CA ASP A 206 -18.87 -17.21 6.33
C ASP A 206 -18.35 -15.95 5.60
N LEU A 207 -18.65 -14.77 6.13
CA LEU A 207 -18.21 -13.50 5.55
C LEU A 207 -16.69 -13.31 5.62
N ILE A 208 -16.07 -13.73 6.72
CA ILE A 208 -14.61 -13.67 6.84
C ILE A 208 -13.95 -14.68 5.89
N ASP A 209 -14.50 -15.88 5.76
CA ASP A 209 -14.00 -16.89 4.83
C ASP A 209 -14.13 -16.43 3.38
N GLU A 210 -15.26 -15.79 3.03
CA GLU A 210 -15.44 -15.15 1.72
C GLU A 210 -14.41 -14.03 1.50
N PHE A 211 -14.20 -13.17 2.49
CA PHE A 211 -13.20 -12.10 2.43
C PHE A 211 -11.78 -12.66 2.21
N ARG A 212 -11.39 -13.71 2.93
CA ARG A 212 -10.08 -14.38 2.77
C ARG A 212 -9.91 -14.98 1.38
N LYS A 213 -10.92 -15.68 0.88
CA LYS A 213 -10.93 -16.26 -0.48
C LYS A 213 -10.78 -15.19 -1.56
N ASN A 214 -11.46 -14.05 -1.40
CA ASN A 214 -11.44 -12.97 -2.38
C ASN A 214 -10.14 -12.15 -2.35
N THR A 215 -9.47 -12.08 -1.21
CA THR A 215 -8.23 -11.30 -1.02
C THR A 215 -6.94 -12.13 -1.14
N GLY A 216 -7.04 -13.45 -1.16
CA GLY A 216 -5.88 -14.35 -1.22
C GLY A 216 -5.07 -14.40 0.08
N LYS A 217 -5.62 -13.87 1.19
CA LYS A 217 -5.06 -13.98 2.54
C LYS A 217 -5.54 -15.29 3.16
N ALA A 218 -4.92 -16.40 2.76
CA ALA A 218 -5.10 -17.72 3.36
C ALA A 218 -4.19 -17.88 4.59
#